data_AF-A0A7Z0SEM4-F1
#
_entry.id   AF-A0A7Z0SEM4-F1
#
_cell.length_a   1.000
_cell.length_b   1.000
_cell.length_c   1.000
_cell.angle_alpha   90.00
_cell.angle_beta   90.00
_cell.angle_gamma   90.00
#
_symmetry.space_group_name_H-M   'P 1'
#
loop_
_entity.id
_entity.type
_entity.pdbx_description
1 polymer ?
#
loop_
_entity_poly.entity_id
_entity_poly.type
_entity_poly.pdbx_seq_one_letter_code
_entity_poly.pdbx_strand_id
1 'polypeptide(L)'
;MPNAWMELRTKSTQVRYLLETEAFDRCIVAFSFTPDENARALEHKAPVIAKRLDALNKLQQQGWPIGLRFDPIIYEDDYQQHYRDLFETVFARINPETLHSVSLGVFRLPDKYFKKIHKLYPEEKLFASPLKSDQGMMSYKAELEQEMMDFCTTELMSYIGQEKFFPCSM
;
A
#
# COMPACT_ATOMS: atom_id res chain seq x y z
N MET A 1 0.61 8.79 -27.73
CA MET A 1 1.94 8.56 -27.11
C MET A 1 2.23 7.07 -27.18
N PRO A 2 3.02 6.59 -28.16
CA PRO A 2 3.15 5.16 -28.39
C PRO A 2 3.97 4.40 -27.33
N ASN A 3 4.60 5.09 -26.36
CA ASN A 3 5.45 4.49 -25.31
C ASN A 3 5.13 4.97 -23.88
N ALA A 4 3.94 5.54 -23.65
CA ALA A 4 3.56 5.97 -22.31
C ALA A 4 2.96 4.80 -21.51
N TRP A 5 3.29 4.76 -20.21
CA TRP A 5 2.62 3.93 -19.21
C TRP A 5 1.76 4.82 -18.33
N MET A 6 0.62 4.30 -17.89
CA MET A 6 -0.28 4.95 -16.94
C MET A 6 -0.47 4.06 -15.72
N GLU A 7 -0.56 4.67 -14.54
CA GLU A 7 -0.96 3.99 -13.31
C GLU A 7 -2.11 4.76 -12.64
N LEU A 8 -3.20 4.07 -12.36
CA LEU A 8 -4.34 4.57 -11.60
C LEU A 8 -4.30 3.98 -10.19
N ARG A 9 -3.86 4.77 -9.19
CA ARG A 9 -3.85 4.34 -7.79
C ARG A 9 -5.15 4.68 -7.08
N THR A 10 -5.70 3.74 -6.32
CA THR A 10 -6.97 3.94 -5.63
C THR A 10 -7.09 3.14 -4.33
N LYS A 11 -7.96 3.64 -3.44
CA LYS A 11 -8.55 2.89 -2.32
C LYS A 11 -10.07 2.71 -2.51
N SER A 12 -10.62 3.21 -3.61
CA SER A 12 -12.06 3.24 -3.90
C SER A 12 -12.55 1.97 -4.57
N THR A 13 -13.82 1.66 -4.38
CA THR A 13 -14.53 0.57 -5.08
C THR A 13 -15.25 1.05 -6.34
N GLN A 14 -15.14 2.34 -6.69
CA GLN A 14 -15.82 2.95 -7.84
C GLN A 14 -15.13 2.60 -9.17
N VAL A 15 -15.15 1.31 -9.51
CA VAL A 15 -14.45 0.74 -10.68
C VAL A 15 -15.35 0.47 -11.86
N ARG A 16 -16.64 0.85 -11.79
CA ARG A 16 -17.66 0.53 -12.80
C ARG A 16 -17.22 0.89 -14.22
N TYR A 17 -16.69 2.09 -14.42
CA TYR A 17 -16.26 2.52 -15.74
C TYR A 17 -15.09 1.67 -16.28
N LEU A 18 -14.16 1.28 -15.40
CA LEU A 18 -13.07 0.37 -15.78
C LEU A 18 -13.61 -1.02 -16.11
N LEU A 19 -14.67 -1.46 -15.44
CA LEU A 19 -15.35 -2.73 -15.74
C LEU A 19 -16.15 -2.69 -17.05
N GLU A 20 -16.53 -1.51 -17.53
CA GLU A 20 -17.22 -1.31 -18.80
C GLU A 20 -16.23 -1.02 -19.95
N THR A 21 -14.94 -0.93 -19.64
CA THR A 21 -13.87 -0.61 -20.61
C THR A 21 -13.00 -1.83 -20.86
N GLU A 22 -12.56 -2.02 -22.10
CA GLU A 22 -11.55 -3.03 -22.43
C GLU A 22 -10.23 -2.70 -21.71
N ALA A 23 -9.60 -3.70 -21.11
CA ALA A 23 -8.35 -3.50 -20.38
C ALA A 23 -7.24 -2.98 -21.31
N PHE A 24 -6.43 -2.07 -20.79
CA PHE A 24 -5.24 -1.57 -21.50
C PHE A 24 -3.98 -2.18 -20.90
N ASP A 25 -3.17 -2.84 -21.73
CA ASP A 25 -1.90 -3.45 -21.30
C ASP A 25 -0.94 -2.47 -20.61
N ARG A 26 -1.01 -1.18 -20.96
CA ARG A 26 -0.14 -0.12 -20.44
C ARG A 26 -0.82 0.80 -19.43
N CYS A 27 -1.92 0.35 -18.84
CA CYS A 27 -2.58 1.03 -17.74
C CYS A 27 -2.69 0.10 -16.53
N ILE A 28 -1.88 0.37 -15.52
CA ILE A 28 -1.89 -0.39 -14.27
C ILE A 28 -2.99 0.17 -13.38
N VAL A 29 -3.90 -0.69 -12.91
CA VAL A 29 -4.85 -0.31 -11.85
C VAL A 29 -4.29 -0.81 -10.53
N ALA A 30 -3.87 0.13 -9.69
CA ALA A 30 -3.17 -0.16 -8.46
C ALA A 30 -4.04 0.11 -7.22
N PHE A 31 -4.13 -0.87 -6.32
CA PHE A 31 -4.87 -0.74 -5.06
C PHE A 31 -3.92 -0.58 -3.89
N SER A 32 -4.24 0.36 -3.00
CA SER A 32 -3.54 0.47 -1.72
C SER A 32 -4.23 -0.34 -0.62
N PHE A 33 -3.42 -1.08 0.12
CA PHE A 33 -3.83 -1.88 1.26
C PHE A 33 -2.95 -1.57 2.47
N THR A 34 -3.61 -1.50 3.62
CA THR A 34 -3.04 -1.22 4.93
C THR A 34 -3.80 -2.10 5.92
N PRO A 35 -3.18 -2.63 6.99
CA PRO A 35 -3.88 -3.51 7.93
C PRO A 35 -5.15 -2.86 8.50
N ASP A 36 -6.15 -3.67 8.85
CA ASP A 36 -7.48 -3.16 9.24
C ASP A 36 -7.43 -2.26 10.48
N GLU A 37 -6.55 -2.56 11.43
CA GLU A 37 -6.27 -1.77 12.64
C GLU A 37 -5.84 -0.35 12.25
N ASN A 38 -4.88 -0.25 11.34
CA ASN A 38 -4.33 1.00 10.82
C ASN A 38 -5.33 1.72 9.91
N ALA A 39 -6.07 0.99 9.07
CA ALA A 39 -7.07 1.56 8.18
C ALA A 39 -8.24 2.20 8.96
N ARG A 40 -8.67 1.58 10.07
CA ARG A 40 -9.70 2.15 10.96
C ARG A 40 -9.26 3.47 11.58
N ALA A 41 -7.99 3.57 11.98
CA ALA A 41 -7.43 4.78 12.59
C ALA A 41 -7.14 5.87 11.56
N LEU A 42 -6.56 5.54 10.39
CA LEU A 42 -5.93 6.52 9.51
C LEU A 42 -6.66 6.73 8.16
N GLU A 43 -7.45 5.74 7.69
CA GLU A 43 -8.09 5.77 6.36
C GLU A 43 -9.59 6.08 6.45
N HIS A 44 -9.95 7.13 7.19
CA HIS A 44 -11.36 7.50 7.35
C HIS A 44 -12.07 7.66 5.98
N LYS A 45 -13.25 7.05 5.87
CA LYS A 45 -14.11 7.01 4.66
C LYS A 45 -13.61 6.10 3.52
N ALA A 46 -12.46 5.45 3.64
CA ALA A 46 -12.08 4.41 2.70
C ALA A 46 -12.93 3.15 2.90
N PRO A 47 -13.31 2.44 1.82
CA PRO A 47 -13.91 1.12 1.93
C PRO A 47 -13.01 0.13 2.69
N VAL A 48 -13.63 -0.78 3.45
CA VAL A 48 -12.92 -1.90 4.09
C VAL A 48 -12.18 -2.77 3.07
N ILE A 49 -11.11 -3.43 3.51
CA ILE A 49 -10.20 -4.22 2.64
C ILE A 49 -10.98 -5.23 1.78
N ALA A 50 -11.93 -5.95 2.38
CA ALA A 50 -12.73 -6.94 1.67
C ALA A 50 -13.44 -6.36 0.42
N LYS A 51 -14.00 -5.15 0.52
CA LYS A 51 -14.67 -4.49 -0.62
C LYS A 51 -13.68 -4.02 -1.68
N ARG A 52 -12.49 -3.55 -1.26
CA ARG A 52 -11.40 -3.18 -2.18
C ARG A 52 -10.92 -4.41 -2.96
N LEU A 53 -10.76 -5.54 -2.28
CA LEU A 53 -10.40 -6.83 -2.91
C LEU A 53 -11.47 -7.31 -3.89
N ASP A 54 -12.77 -7.15 -3.57
CA ASP A 54 -13.84 -7.48 -4.52
C ASP A 54 -13.75 -6.67 -5.82
N ALA A 55 -13.44 -5.37 -5.71
CA ALA A 55 -13.27 -4.51 -6.87
C ALA A 55 -12.02 -4.86 -7.68
N LEU A 56 -10.90 -5.11 -6.99
CA LEU A 56 -9.64 -5.54 -7.60
C LEU A 56 -9.82 -6.86 -8.36
N ASN A 57 -10.45 -7.86 -7.74
CA ASN A 57 -10.67 -9.17 -8.36
C ASN A 57 -11.47 -9.10 -9.65
N LYS A 58 -12.53 -8.28 -9.68
CA LYS A 58 -13.32 -8.08 -10.90
C LYS A 58 -12.48 -7.49 -12.03
N LEU A 59 -11.63 -6.51 -11.71
CA LEU A 59 -10.71 -5.92 -12.69
C LEU A 59 -9.64 -6.93 -13.16
N GLN A 60 -9.09 -7.71 -12.24
CA GLN A 60 -8.11 -8.76 -12.56
C GLN A 60 -8.71 -9.81 -13.50
N GLN A 61 -9.95 -10.25 -13.24
CA GLN A 61 -10.69 -11.18 -14.09
C GLN A 61 -10.98 -10.62 -15.49
N GLN A 62 -11.06 -9.30 -15.62
CA GLN A 62 -11.23 -8.60 -16.89
C GLN A 62 -9.90 -8.31 -17.61
N GLY A 63 -8.78 -8.78 -17.07
CA GLY A 63 -7.47 -8.68 -17.70
C GLY A 63 -6.74 -7.35 -17.45
N TRP A 64 -7.23 -6.50 -16.55
CA TRP A 64 -6.49 -5.29 -16.19
C TRP A 64 -5.15 -5.65 -15.52
N PRO A 65 -4.03 -5.02 -15.91
CA PRO A 65 -2.78 -5.13 -15.17
C PRO A 65 -2.96 -4.58 -13.75
N ILE A 66 -2.81 -5.45 -12.74
CA ILE A 66 -3.05 -5.07 -11.34
C ILE A 66 -1.74 -4.74 -10.61
N GLY A 67 -1.77 -3.63 -9.87
CA GLY A 67 -0.75 -3.26 -8.89
C GLY A 67 -1.22 -3.38 -7.44
N LEU A 68 -0.35 -3.85 -6.54
CA LEU A 68 -0.56 -3.75 -5.08
C LEU A 68 0.38 -2.71 -4.46
N ARG A 69 -0.14 -1.87 -3.59
CA ARG A 69 0.62 -0.81 -2.93
C ARG A 69 0.45 -0.93 -1.41
N PHE A 70 1.49 -1.42 -0.74
CA PHE A 70 1.62 -1.44 0.71
C PHE A 70 2.49 -0.25 1.14
N ASP A 71 2.00 0.94 0.81
CA ASP A 71 2.70 2.21 1.03
C ASP A 71 1.65 3.22 1.55
N PRO A 72 1.73 3.65 2.83
CA PRO A 72 2.81 3.38 3.78
C PRO A 72 2.67 2.08 4.61
N ILE A 73 3.79 1.51 5.04
CA ILE A 73 3.89 0.63 6.22
C ILE A 73 3.84 1.51 7.47
N ILE A 74 2.98 1.15 8.42
CA ILE A 74 2.79 1.85 9.69
C ILE A 74 3.30 0.98 10.84
N TYR A 75 4.12 1.57 11.71
CA TYR A 75 4.61 0.92 12.93
C TYR A 75 3.58 0.98 14.05
N GLU A 76 3.40 -0.16 14.71
CA GLU A 76 2.70 -0.37 15.97
C GLU A 76 3.29 -1.62 16.63
N ASP A 77 3.01 -1.86 17.92
CA ASP A 77 3.65 -2.96 18.67
C ASP A 77 3.46 -4.34 18.00
N ASP A 78 2.29 -4.61 17.41
CA ASP A 78 1.94 -5.88 16.77
C ASP A 78 1.97 -5.83 15.22
N TYR A 79 2.69 -4.86 14.63
CA TYR A 79 2.66 -4.63 13.18
C TYR A 79 2.97 -5.90 12.37
N GLN A 80 3.91 -6.74 12.84
CA GLN A 80 4.32 -7.95 12.13
C GLN A 80 3.14 -8.90 11.89
N GLN A 81 2.32 -9.12 12.91
CA GLN A 81 1.15 -9.99 12.79
C GLN A 81 0.10 -9.36 11.88
N HIS A 82 -0.17 -8.05 12.05
CA HIS A 82 -1.15 -7.35 11.22
C HIS A 82 -0.78 -7.33 9.72
N TYR A 83 0.51 -7.18 9.38
CA TYR A 83 0.97 -7.26 7.99
C TYR A 83 0.95 -8.68 7.44
N ARG A 84 1.24 -9.69 8.27
CA ARG A 84 1.07 -11.10 7.87
C ARG A 84 -0.38 -11.41 7.52
N ASP A 85 -1.32 -11.05 8.41
CA ASP A 85 -2.75 -11.26 8.22
C ASP A 85 -3.27 -10.51 6.98
N LEU A 86 -2.75 -9.29 6.76
CA LEU A 86 -3.06 -8.50 5.57
C LEU A 86 -2.62 -9.23 4.29
N PHE A 87 -1.36 -9.69 4.25
CA PHE A 87 -0.84 -10.37 3.06
C PHE A 87 -1.58 -11.67 2.80
N GLU A 88 -1.81 -12.49 3.83
CA GLU A 88 -2.62 -13.70 3.70
C GLU A 88 -4.01 -13.39 3.14
N THR A 89 -4.69 -12.38 3.69
CA THR A 89 -6.02 -11.95 3.23
C THR A 89 -6.01 -11.49 1.77
N VAL A 90 -5.02 -10.70 1.37
CA VAL A 90 -4.90 -10.18 0.00
C VAL A 90 -4.62 -11.33 -0.97
N PHE A 91 -3.60 -12.13 -0.71
CA PHE A 91 -3.15 -13.18 -1.63
C PHE A 91 -4.05 -14.41 -1.65
N ALA A 92 -4.87 -14.64 -0.63
CA ALA A 92 -5.95 -15.63 -0.67
C ALA A 92 -7.08 -15.27 -1.66
N ARG A 93 -7.19 -13.99 -2.06
CA ARG A 93 -8.31 -13.51 -2.88
C ARG A 93 -7.93 -13.17 -4.31
N ILE A 94 -6.67 -12.89 -4.59
CA ILE A 94 -6.19 -12.46 -5.92
C ILE A 94 -5.35 -13.57 -6.57
N ASN A 95 -5.14 -13.50 -7.88
CA ASN A 95 -4.14 -14.32 -8.57
C ASN A 95 -2.77 -13.60 -8.62
N PRO A 96 -1.73 -14.06 -7.88
CA PRO A 96 -0.41 -13.44 -7.87
C PRO A 96 0.32 -13.52 -9.23
N GLU A 97 0.01 -14.52 -10.05
CA GLU A 97 0.67 -14.74 -11.35
C GLU A 97 0.39 -13.60 -12.31
N THR A 98 -0.82 -13.03 -12.25
CA THR A 98 -1.28 -11.92 -13.10
C THR A 98 -0.99 -10.52 -12.54
N LEU A 99 -0.31 -10.43 -11.40
CA LEU A 99 0.12 -9.14 -10.87
C LEU A 99 1.19 -8.51 -11.76
N HIS A 100 1.02 -7.22 -12.04
CA HIS A 100 2.01 -6.42 -12.72
C HIS A 100 3.13 -5.98 -11.76
N SER A 101 2.77 -5.40 -10.61
CA SER A 101 3.76 -4.91 -9.65
C SER A 101 3.24 -4.79 -8.22
N VAL A 102 4.10 -5.04 -7.25
CA VAL A 102 3.87 -4.83 -5.82
C VAL A 102 4.91 -3.84 -5.31
N SER A 103 4.46 -2.80 -4.61
CA SER A 103 5.36 -1.85 -3.93
C SER A 103 5.12 -1.86 -2.44
N LEU A 104 6.19 -1.59 -1.71
CA LEU A 104 6.25 -1.55 -0.25
C LEU A 104 7.09 -0.33 0.15
N GLY A 105 6.62 0.47 1.10
CA GLY A 105 7.38 1.62 1.58
C GLY A 105 6.85 2.11 2.92
N VAL A 106 7.72 2.63 3.79
CA VAL A 106 7.32 3.10 5.12
C VAL A 106 6.67 4.49 5.08
N PHE A 107 6.00 4.85 6.18
CA PHE A 107 5.48 6.20 6.38
C PHE A 107 6.57 7.26 6.20
N ARG A 108 6.32 8.20 5.28
CA ARG A 108 7.19 9.36 5.04
C ARG A 108 6.36 10.60 4.73
N LEU A 109 6.76 11.73 5.30
CA LEU A 109 6.04 12.99 5.11
C LEU A 109 7.00 14.18 5.19
N PRO A 110 6.91 15.19 4.31
CA PRO A 110 7.80 16.35 4.42
C PRO A 110 7.59 17.08 5.75
N ASP A 111 8.67 17.56 6.38
CA ASP A 111 8.67 18.16 7.73
C ASP A 111 7.58 19.23 7.92
N LYS A 112 7.40 20.07 6.89
CA LYS A 112 6.42 21.16 6.91
C LYS A 112 4.98 20.64 7.00
N TYR A 113 4.69 19.51 6.35
CA TYR A 113 3.39 18.85 6.44
C TYR A 113 3.24 18.13 7.78
N PHE A 114 4.28 17.43 8.24
CA PHE A 114 4.26 16.78 9.54
C PHE A 114 3.89 17.75 10.67
N LYS A 115 4.58 18.89 10.76
CA LYS A 115 4.28 19.93 11.77
C LYS A 115 2.83 20.43 11.71
N LYS A 116 2.25 20.53 10.52
CA LYS A 116 0.85 20.94 10.34
C LYS A 116 -0.13 19.85 10.79
N ILE A 117 0.07 18.61 10.34
CA ILE A 117 -0.85 17.50 10.65
C ILE A 117 -0.78 17.17 12.14
N HIS A 118 0.41 17.12 12.74
CA HIS A 118 0.57 16.92 14.19
C HIS A 118 -0.15 17.99 15.02
N LYS A 119 -0.21 19.23 14.55
CA LYS A 119 -0.96 20.29 15.24
C LYS A 119 -2.48 20.12 15.13
N LEU A 120 -2.95 19.57 14.01
CA LEU A 120 -4.38 19.34 13.76
C LEU A 120 -4.90 18.09 14.48
N TYR A 121 -4.06 17.06 14.61
CA TYR A 121 -4.41 15.76 15.19
C TYR A 121 -3.34 15.32 16.21
N PRO A 122 -3.17 16.05 17.33
CA PRO A 122 -2.09 15.77 18.29
C PRO A 122 -2.23 14.42 19.00
N GLU A 123 -3.45 13.88 19.07
CA GLU A 123 -3.75 12.60 19.72
C GLU A 123 -3.58 11.40 18.78
N GLU A 124 -3.16 11.62 17.53
CA GLU A 124 -2.98 10.53 16.56
C GLU A 124 -1.80 9.65 16.96
N LYS A 125 -2.05 8.34 17.12
CA LYS A 125 -1.06 7.39 17.65
C LYS A 125 0.17 7.26 16.77
N LEU A 126 0.00 7.47 15.46
CA LEU A 126 1.10 7.51 14.49
C LEU A 126 2.23 8.47 14.92
N PHE A 127 1.90 9.56 15.60
CA PHE A 127 2.88 10.56 16.02
C PHE A 127 3.62 10.20 17.31
N ALA A 128 3.16 9.17 18.03
CA ALA A 128 3.88 8.59 19.17
C ALA A 128 4.96 7.59 18.74
N SER A 129 4.97 7.16 17.48
CA SER A 129 6.01 6.28 16.92
C SER A 129 7.38 6.97 16.91
N PRO A 130 8.50 6.22 16.88
CA PRO A 130 9.85 6.78 16.90
C PRO A 130 10.23 7.39 15.54
N LEU A 131 9.64 8.55 15.24
CA LEU A 131 9.86 9.30 14.02
C LEU A 131 11.10 10.20 14.11
N LYS A 132 11.80 10.37 12.99
CA LYS A 132 12.98 11.23 12.84
C LYS A 132 12.88 11.99 11.52
N SER A 133 13.31 13.26 11.53
CA SER A 133 13.53 14.02 10.31
C SER A 133 14.90 13.68 9.75
N ASP A 134 14.95 13.35 8.46
CA ASP A 134 16.17 13.30 7.66
C ASP A 134 15.95 14.01 6.32
N GLN A 135 16.89 14.86 5.94
CA GLN A 135 16.86 15.66 4.70
C GLN A 135 15.51 16.38 4.39
N GLY A 136 14.76 16.78 5.42
CA GLY A 136 13.48 17.47 5.28
C GLY A 136 12.25 16.55 5.14
N MET A 137 12.45 15.24 5.31
CA MET A 137 11.41 14.21 5.35
C MET A 137 11.37 13.56 6.73
N MET A 138 10.19 13.50 7.33
CA MET A 138 9.91 12.72 8.54
C MET A 138 9.61 11.28 8.14
N SER A 139 10.36 10.32 8.71
CA SER A 139 10.14 8.88 8.61
C SER A 139 10.41 8.21 9.97
N TYR A 140 10.38 6.88 10.05
CA TYR A 140 10.89 6.14 11.21
C TYR A 140 12.41 6.27 11.35
N LYS A 141 12.95 5.92 12.53
CA LYS A 141 14.40 5.75 12.69
C LYS A 141 14.90 4.64 11.75
N ALA A 142 16.11 4.81 11.23
CA ALA A 142 16.68 3.94 10.20
C ALA A 142 16.68 2.45 10.60
N GLU A 143 16.98 2.13 11.86
CA GLU A 143 17.00 0.75 12.34
C GLU A 143 15.61 0.11 12.29
N LEU A 144 14.58 0.86 12.71
CA LEU A 144 13.20 0.39 12.69
C LEU A 144 12.63 0.34 11.27
N GLU A 145 12.95 1.34 10.44
CA GLU A 145 12.56 1.35 9.03
C GLU A 145 13.10 0.11 8.32
N GLN A 146 14.38 -0.22 8.52
CA GLN A 146 15.00 -1.40 7.96
C GLN A 146 14.33 -2.69 8.47
N GLU A 147 14.08 -2.80 9.78
CA GLU A 147 13.40 -3.95 10.38
C GLU A 147 12.00 -4.19 9.79
N MET A 148 11.20 -3.12 9.66
CA MET A 148 9.86 -3.19 9.08
C MET A 148 9.89 -3.57 7.60
N MET A 149 10.81 -2.98 6.84
CA MET A 149 10.98 -3.26 5.40
C MET A 149 11.46 -4.69 5.18
N ASP A 150 12.41 -5.19 5.95
CA ASP A 150 12.96 -6.54 5.82
C ASP A 150 11.91 -7.59 6.18
N PHE A 151 11.18 -7.39 7.27
CA PHE A 151 10.10 -8.27 7.68
C PHE A 151 9.02 -8.36 6.58
N CYS A 152 8.48 -7.22 6.16
CA CYS A 152 7.39 -7.20 5.18
C CYS A 152 7.85 -7.70 3.80
N THR A 153 9.09 -7.41 3.41
CA THR A 153 9.67 -7.95 2.16
C THR A 153 9.75 -9.47 2.22
N THR A 154 10.27 -10.02 3.33
CA THR A 154 10.39 -11.47 3.52
C THR A 154 9.03 -12.16 3.42
N GLU A 155 8.00 -11.63 4.09
CA GLU A 155 6.65 -12.16 4.02
C GLU A 155 6.09 -12.06 2.59
N LEU A 156 6.28 -10.93 1.89
CA LEU A 156 5.82 -10.77 0.50
C LEU A 156 6.49 -11.75 -0.47
N MET A 157 7.77 -12.08 -0.28
CA MET A 157 8.49 -13.01 -1.16
C MET A 157 7.93 -14.44 -1.14
N SER A 158 7.09 -14.77 -0.16
CA SER A 158 6.35 -16.05 -0.16
C SER A 158 5.17 -16.08 -1.17
N TYR A 159 4.72 -14.91 -1.63
CA TYR A 159 3.55 -14.77 -2.50
C TYR A 159 3.86 -14.30 -3.92
N ILE A 160 4.97 -13.60 -4.12
CA ILE A 160 5.34 -13.01 -5.41
C ILE A 160 6.79 -13.30 -5.77
N GLY A 161 7.09 -13.33 -7.08
CA GLY A 161 8.45 -13.31 -7.58
C GLY A 161 9.11 -11.94 -7.43
N GLN A 162 10.44 -11.93 -7.27
CA GLN A 162 11.25 -10.73 -7.10
C GLN A 162 11.08 -9.72 -8.24
N GLU A 163 10.80 -10.18 -9.46
CA GLU A 163 10.59 -9.36 -10.66
C GLU A 163 9.35 -8.46 -10.57
N LYS A 164 8.41 -8.79 -9.67
CA LYS A 164 7.20 -7.99 -9.43
C LYS A 164 7.38 -7.01 -8.27
N PHE A 165 8.48 -7.07 -7.53
CA PHE A 165 8.67 -6.30 -6.31
C PHE A 165 9.48 -5.02 -6.55
N PHE A 166 8.87 -3.89 -6.21
CA PHE A 166 9.42 -2.54 -6.39
C PHE A 166 9.37 -1.78 -5.06
N PRO A 167 10.34 -2.00 -4.15
CA PRO A 167 10.37 -1.31 -2.88
C PRO A 167 10.59 0.20 -3.08
N CYS A 168 9.90 0.99 -2.26
CA CYS A 168 10.04 2.44 -2.22
C CYS A 168 11.07 2.79 -1.14
N SER A 169 12.31 3.05 -1.55
CA SER A 169 13.31 3.61 -0.64
C SER A 169 13.12 5.12 -0.48
N MET A 170 13.71 5.68 0.59
CA MET A 170 14.04 7.11 0.66
C MET A 170 15.28 7.44 -0.16
#